data_AF-A0A976KRA9-F1
#
_entry.id   AF-A0A976KRA9-F1
#
_cell.length_a   1.000
_cell.length_b   1.000
_cell.length_c   1.000
_cell.angle_alpha   90.00
_cell.angle_beta   90.00
_cell.angle_gamma   90.00
#
_symmetry.space_group_name_H-M   'P 1'
#
loop_
_entity.id
_entity.type
_entity.pdbx_description
1 polymer ?
#
loop_
_entity_poly.entity_id
_entity_poly.type
_entity_poly.pdbx_seq_one_letter_code
_entity_poly.pdbx_strand_id
1 'polypeptide(L)'
;MGRLAVVLGTAVLAVATARLHTQLRTQRSAFPADADVLYLPAPAHLERMSLGYREAVADLVWCRAVVFVGDEAGGKNTAWIAKYLDAILHLAPRFRRPYDWAGVTFVYTGDQVITREMVDRAIAVYRRGLARFPEDHELLFALGMLLYRDVQSVAGYSELERKQAKAEGAEQLRRAAAFGAPPLVRQLAATLVDQFASDQLAIRFLETQLAHTSDPRYRRLLRNKLARLAGARLSAGVERLRGQFLAEREAEFPYVAETLYAVIRSAPMGSGPTTPLGPPTVGP
;
A
#
# COMPACT_ATOMS: atom_id res chain seq x y z
N MET A 1 46.51 -40.61 -11.93
CA MET A 1 45.38 -40.43 -12.87
C MET A 1 44.28 -39.49 -12.35
N GLY A 2 43.95 -39.47 -11.05
CA GLY A 2 42.88 -38.59 -10.52
C GLY A 2 43.08 -37.07 -10.72
N ARG A 3 44.31 -36.56 -10.66
CA ARG A 3 44.60 -35.12 -10.84
C ARG A 3 44.32 -34.61 -12.26
N LEU A 4 44.62 -35.42 -13.28
CA LEU A 4 44.36 -35.08 -14.68
C LEU A 4 42.85 -35.05 -14.98
N ALA A 5 42.09 -35.99 -14.42
CA ALA A 5 40.63 -36.03 -14.56
C ALA A 5 39.95 -34.81 -13.90
N VAL A 6 40.44 -34.36 -12.73
CA VAL A 6 39.93 -33.15 -12.06
C VAL A 6 40.24 -31.89 -12.87
N VAL A 7 41.46 -31.75 -13.38
CA VAL A 7 41.85 -30.59 -14.21
C VAL A 7 41.03 -30.54 -15.51
N LEU A 8 40.88 -31.67 -16.19
CA LEU A 8 40.03 -31.78 -17.39
C LEU A 8 38.56 -31.46 -17.08
N GLY A 9 38.02 -31.96 -15.96
CA GLY A 9 36.67 -31.65 -15.52
C GLY A 9 36.45 -30.16 -15.27
N THR A 10 37.38 -29.50 -14.56
CA THR A 10 37.29 -28.06 -14.31
C THR A 10 37.44 -27.22 -15.58
N ALA A 11 38.30 -27.63 -16.52
CA ALA A 11 38.47 -26.94 -17.79
C ALA A 11 37.22 -27.05 -18.67
N VAL A 12 36.59 -28.23 -18.73
CA VAL A 12 35.32 -28.43 -19.44
C VAL A 12 34.21 -27.58 -18.83
N LEU A 13 34.11 -27.53 -17.49
CA LEU A 13 33.12 -26.71 -16.80
C LEU A 13 33.34 -25.21 -17.07
N ALA A 14 34.59 -24.75 -17.06
CA ALA A 14 34.95 -23.36 -17.33
C ALA A 14 34.61 -22.97 -18.78
N VAL A 15 34.91 -23.83 -19.76
CA VAL A 15 34.59 -23.60 -21.17
C VAL A 15 33.07 -23.62 -21.39
N ALA A 16 32.35 -24.55 -20.77
CA ALA A 16 30.88 -24.59 -20.84
C ALA A 16 30.25 -23.33 -20.24
N THR A 17 30.75 -22.87 -19.09
CA THR A 17 30.31 -21.64 -18.43
C THR A 17 30.60 -20.42 -19.30
N ALA A 18 31.79 -20.34 -19.89
CA ALA A 18 32.18 -19.23 -20.76
C ALA A 18 31.32 -19.17 -22.03
N ARG A 19 31.03 -20.32 -22.66
CA ARG A 19 30.15 -20.39 -23.84
C ARG A 19 28.71 -20.02 -23.50
N LEU A 20 28.19 -20.52 -22.39
CA LEU A 20 26.85 -20.17 -21.94
C LEU A 20 26.77 -18.67 -21.61
N HIS A 21 27.79 -18.13 -20.95
CA HIS A 21 27.87 -16.71 -20.61
C HIS A 21 27.91 -15.82 -21.87
N THR A 22 28.74 -16.17 -22.86
CA THR A 22 28.79 -15.39 -24.11
C THR A 22 27.49 -15.48 -24.89
N GLN A 23 26.89 -16.66 -24.99
CA GLN A 23 25.60 -16.87 -25.67
C GLN A 23 24.45 -16.12 -25.00
N LEU A 24 24.40 -16.13 -23.66
CA LEU A 24 23.43 -15.35 -22.89
C LEU A 24 23.68 -13.85 -23.04
N ARG A 25 24.95 -13.42 -23.13
CA ARG A 25 25.31 -12.01 -23.31
C ARG A 25 24.90 -11.49 -24.69
N THR A 26 25.06 -12.26 -25.75
CA THR A 26 24.60 -11.88 -27.10
C THR A 26 23.08 -11.86 -27.20
N GLN A 27 22.39 -12.83 -26.60
CA GLN A 27 20.93 -12.79 -26.50
C GLN A 27 20.46 -11.57 -25.71
N ARG A 28 21.15 -11.23 -24.62
CA ARG A 28 20.87 -10.03 -23.82
C ARG A 28 21.12 -8.72 -24.58
N SER A 29 22.15 -8.64 -25.41
CA SER A 29 22.42 -7.42 -26.21
C SER A 29 21.39 -7.16 -27.31
N ALA A 30 20.57 -8.16 -27.65
CA ALA A 30 19.47 -8.01 -28.60
C ALA A 30 18.16 -7.54 -27.93
N PHE A 31 18.14 -7.39 -26.60
CA PHE A 31 16.97 -6.92 -25.88
C PHE A 31 16.90 -5.39 -25.90
N PRO A 32 15.69 -4.78 -25.99
CA PRO A 32 15.50 -3.35 -25.82
C PRO A 32 16.19 -2.81 -24.56
N ALA A 33 16.67 -1.57 -24.56
CA ALA A 33 17.34 -0.97 -23.39
C ALA A 33 16.42 -0.92 -22.15
N ASP A 34 15.13 -0.77 -22.38
CA ASP A 34 14.02 -0.82 -21.43
C ASP A 34 13.63 -2.26 -21.02
N ALA A 35 14.14 -3.26 -21.75
CA ALA A 35 14.04 -4.69 -21.43
C ALA A 35 15.29 -5.25 -20.72
N ASP A 36 16.28 -4.41 -20.36
CA ASP A 36 17.36 -4.78 -19.41
C ASP A 36 16.82 -5.00 -17.97
N VAL A 37 15.49 -4.92 -17.83
CA VAL A 37 14.70 -5.22 -16.65
C VAL A 37 14.08 -6.62 -16.73
N LEU A 38 14.99 -7.59 -16.55
CA LEU A 38 14.85 -8.74 -15.66
C LEU A 38 14.09 -10.00 -16.11
N TYR A 39 14.85 -10.98 -16.58
CA TYR A 39 14.46 -12.39 -16.49
C TYR A 39 14.74 -12.91 -15.08
N LEU A 40 13.70 -13.05 -14.25
CA LEU A 40 13.78 -13.83 -13.02
C LEU A 40 13.48 -15.29 -13.35
N PRO A 41 14.40 -16.24 -13.09
CA PRO A 41 14.13 -17.66 -13.27
C PRO A 41 12.93 -18.11 -12.44
N ALA A 42 12.27 -19.19 -12.86
CA ALA A 42 11.18 -19.78 -12.08
C ALA A 42 11.65 -20.08 -10.63
N PRO A 43 10.79 -19.94 -9.61
CA PRO A 43 11.17 -20.12 -8.21
C PRO A 43 11.87 -21.45 -7.91
N ALA A 44 11.45 -22.53 -8.55
CA ALA A 44 12.08 -23.86 -8.43
C ALA A 44 13.51 -23.94 -9.01
N HIS A 45 13.86 -23.08 -9.97
CA HIS A 45 15.23 -22.94 -10.45
C HIS A 45 16.07 -22.13 -9.46
N LEU A 46 15.53 -21.02 -8.95
CA LEU A 46 16.21 -20.19 -7.95
C LEU A 46 16.53 -20.98 -6.69
N GLU A 47 15.62 -21.85 -6.24
CA GLU A 47 15.85 -22.73 -5.09
C GLU A 47 17.05 -23.65 -5.32
N ARG A 48 17.15 -24.29 -6.49
CA ARG A 48 18.30 -25.15 -6.82
C ARG A 48 19.60 -24.35 -6.99
N MET A 49 19.51 -23.19 -7.62
CA MET A 49 20.65 -22.28 -7.83
C MET A 49 21.14 -21.65 -6.52
N SER A 50 20.31 -21.62 -5.47
CA SER A 50 20.71 -21.08 -4.17
C SER A 50 21.74 -21.95 -3.44
N LEU A 51 21.92 -23.21 -3.85
CA LEU A 51 22.86 -24.15 -3.23
C LEU A 51 22.71 -24.25 -1.70
N GLY A 52 21.48 -24.10 -1.20
CA GLY A 52 21.15 -24.12 0.23
C GLY A 52 21.02 -22.74 0.88
N TYR A 53 21.52 -21.67 0.24
CA TYR A 53 21.44 -20.30 0.75
C TYR A 53 20.17 -19.58 0.26
N ARG A 54 19.00 -20.17 0.52
CA ARG A 54 17.71 -19.69 -0.02
C ARG A 54 17.38 -18.29 0.46
N GLU A 55 17.62 -18.01 1.74
CA GLU A 55 17.36 -16.71 2.37
C GLU A 55 18.27 -15.62 1.79
N ALA A 56 19.55 -15.91 1.58
CA ALA A 56 20.47 -14.95 0.98
C ALA A 56 20.08 -14.61 -0.47
N VAL A 57 19.64 -15.62 -1.25
CA VAL A 57 19.10 -15.37 -2.59
C VAL A 57 17.79 -14.59 -2.51
N ALA A 58 16.92 -14.88 -1.55
CA ALA A 58 15.68 -14.13 -1.34
C ALA A 58 15.97 -12.64 -1.03
N ASP A 59 16.99 -12.35 -0.22
CA ASP A 59 17.42 -10.98 0.09
C ASP A 59 17.96 -10.25 -1.16
N LEU A 60 18.72 -10.92 -2.01
CA LEU A 60 19.17 -10.36 -3.29
C LEU A 60 18.01 -10.04 -4.23
N VAL A 61 17.05 -10.98 -4.33
CA VAL A 61 15.83 -10.79 -5.13
C VAL A 61 14.98 -9.65 -4.55
N TRP A 62 14.90 -9.53 -3.23
CA TRP A 62 14.21 -8.46 -2.52
C TRP A 62 14.82 -7.09 -2.82
N CYS A 63 16.14 -6.93 -2.67
CA CYS A 63 16.84 -5.69 -3.01
C CYS A 63 16.54 -5.27 -4.45
N ARG A 64 16.53 -6.24 -5.39
CA ARG A 64 16.20 -5.97 -6.79
C ARG A 64 14.74 -5.57 -6.98
N ALA A 65 13.81 -6.23 -6.30
CA ALA A 65 12.38 -5.93 -6.36
C ALA A 65 12.07 -4.51 -5.90
N VAL A 66 12.69 -4.06 -4.80
CA VAL A 66 12.55 -2.67 -4.29
C VAL A 66 13.12 -1.65 -5.27
N VAL A 67 14.26 -1.96 -5.91
CA VAL A 67 14.82 -1.11 -6.96
C VAL A 67 13.90 -1.04 -8.18
N PHE A 68 13.36 -2.19 -8.60
CA PHE A 68 12.47 -2.30 -9.75
C PHE A 68 11.19 -1.48 -9.58
N VAL A 69 10.55 -1.56 -8.41
CA VAL A 69 9.34 -0.78 -8.14
C VAL A 69 9.63 0.72 -7.99
N GLY A 70 10.85 1.06 -7.58
CA GLY A 70 11.31 2.44 -7.47
C GLY A 70 11.61 3.12 -8.81
N ASP A 71 11.72 2.35 -9.90
CA ASP A 71 11.93 2.82 -11.26
C ASP A 71 10.58 3.13 -11.94
N GLU A 72 10.45 4.30 -12.57
CA GLU A 72 9.17 4.83 -13.07
C GLU A 72 8.54 3.95 -14.16
N ALA A 73 9.37 3.25 -14.93
CA ALA A 73 8.93 2.30 -15.95
C ALA A 73 8.60 0.91 -15.35
N GLY A 74 9.44 0.40 -14.44
CA GLY A 74 9.29 -0.91 -13.83
C GLY A 74 8.12 -1.01 -12.84
N GLY A 75 7.93 0.01 -12.01
CA GLY A 75 6.89 0.02 -10.97
C GLY A 75 5.46 -0.09 -11.49
N LYS A 76 5.21 0.23 -12.77
CA LYS A 76 3.88 0.14 -13.39
C LYS A 76 3.50 -1.29 -13.79
N ASN A 77 4.45 -2.23 -13.82
CA ASN A 77 4.18 -3.61 -14.23
C ASN A 77 3.90 -4.53 -13.04
N THR A 78 2.63 -4.61 -12.67
CA THR A 78 2.08 -5.45 -11.59
C THR A 78 2.39 -6.94 -11.77
N ALA A 79 2.55 -7.43 -13.01
CA ALA A 79 2.89 -8.82 -13.27
C ALA A 79 4.33 -9.16 -12.85
N TRP A 80 5.27 -8.23 -13.06
CA TRP A 80 6.65 -8.40 -12.60
C TRP A 80 6.75 -8.35 -11.09
N ILE A 81 6.03 -7.42 -10.44
CA ILE A 81 5.97 -7.35 -8.97
C ILE A 81 5.50 -8.69 -8.38
N ALA A 82 4.47 -9.31 -8.97
CA ALA A 82 4.01 -10.63 -8.56
C ALA A 82 5.07 -11.71 -8.72
N LYS A 83 5.81 -11.72 -9.84
CA LYS A 83 6.90 -12.69 -10.06
C LYS A 83 8.03 -12.55 -9.03
N TYR A 84 8.43 -11.33 -8.69
CA TYR A 84 9.42 -11.10 -7.63
C TYR A 84 8.92 -11.59 -6.28
N LEU A 85 7.68 -11.25 -5.94
CA LEU A 85 7.08 -11.66 -4.69
C LEU A 85 7.01 -13.18 -4.58
N ASP A 86 6.52 -13.88 -5.60
CA ASP A 86 6.43 -15.34 -5.59
C ASP A 86 7.80 -16.00 -5.47
N ALA A 87 8.83 -15.48 -6.13
CA ALA A 87 10.19 -15.98 -5.97
C ALA A 87 10.71 -15.78 -4.54
N ILE A 88 10.52 -14.60 -3.94
CA ILE A 88 10.96 -14.31 -2.58
C ILE A 88 10.22 -15.19 -1.57
N LEU A 89 8.89 -15.30 -1.68
CA LEU A 89 8.08 -16.08 -0.76
C LEU A 89 8.28 -17.59 -0.92
N HIS A 90 8.66 -18.06 -2.10
CA HIS A 90 9.05 -19.46 -2.33
C HIS A 90 10.41 -19.78 -1.69
N LEU A 91 11.36 -18.85 -1.79
CA LEU A 91 12.70 -19.03 -1.22
C LEU A 91 12.68 -18.89 0.32
N ALA A 92 12.01 -17.86 0.83
CA ALA A 92 11.99 -17.48 2.23
C ALA A 92 10.57 -17.10 2.70
N PRO A 93 9.68 -18.09 2.95
CA PRO A 93 8.29 -17.83 3.36
C PRO A 93 8.17 -17.19 4.75
N ARG A 94 9.23 -17.18 5.56
CA ARG A 94 9.28 -16.47 6.85
C ARG A 94 9.74 -15.01 6.70
N PHE A 95 10.02 -14.55 5.50
CA PHE A 95 10.39 -13.17 5.27
C PHE A 95 9.14 -12.28 5.32
N ARG A 96 8.90 -11.65 6.48
CA ARG A 96 7.69 -10.84 6.75
C ARG A 96 7.57 -9.61 5.84
N ARG A 97 8.67 -8.87 5.62
CA ARG A 97 8.65 -7.57 4.90
C ARG A 97 8.02 -7.62 3.49
N PRO A 98 8.33 -8.62 2.64
CA PRO A 98 7.68 -8.77 1.34
C PRO A 98 6.15 -8.82 1.37
N TYR A 99 5.53 -9.41 2.40
CA TYR A 99 4.07 -9.47 2.51
C TYR A 99 3.44 -8.08 2.67
N ASP A 100 4.00 -7.26 3.56
CA ASP A 100 3.56 -5.87 3.77
C ASP A 100 3.81 -5.02 2.51
N TRP A 101 5.03 -5.07 1.99
CA TRP A 101 5.43 -4.29 0.83
C TRP A 101 4.60 -4.57 -0.42
N ALA A 102 4.30 -5.84 -0.72
CA ALA A 102 3.57 -6.18 -1.93
C ALA A 102 2.12 -5.72 -1.88
N GLY A 103 1.46 -5.80 -0.73
CA GLY A 103 0.09 -5.33 -0.59
C GLY A 103 -0.03 -3.81 -0.77
N VAL A 104 0.98 -3.04 -0.35
CA VAL A 104 1.04 -1.59 -0.64
C VAL A 104 1.37 -1.35 -2.11
N THR A 105 2.38 -2.02 -2.64
CA THR A 105 2.86 -1.84 -4.02
C THR A 105 1.77 -2.14 -5.04
N PHE A 106 1.01 -3.23 -4.88
CA PHE A 106 -0.04 -3.60 -5.82
C PHE A 106 -1.16 -2.57 -5.95
N VAL A 107 -1.43 -1.77 -4.91
CA VAL A 107 -2.55 -0.82 -4.89
C VAL A 107 -2.07 0.61 -5.16
N TYR A 108 -0.83 0.93 -4.79
CA TYR A 108 -0.38 2.33 -4.69
C TYR A 108 0.81 2.67 -5.59
N THR A 109 1.32 1.75 -6.41
CA THR A 109 2.37 2.04 -7.40
C THR A 109 1.76 2.43 -8.75
N GLY A 110 2.09 3.63 -9.24
CA GLY A 110 1.68 4.18 -10.53
C GLY A 110 0.60 5.28 -10.44
N ASP A 111 0.37 5.97 -11.57
CA ASP A 111 -0.62 7.04 -11.73
C ASP A 111 -2.02 6.53 -12.12
N GLN A 112 -2.26 5.23 -11.96
CA GLN A 112 -3.47 4.58 -12.47
C GLN A 112 -4.59 4.53 -11.43
N VAL A 113 -5.83 4.49 -11.95
CA VAL A 113 -7.04 4.22 -11.19
C VAL A 113 -6.92 2.85 -10.53
N ILE A 114 -7.22 2.76 -9.23
CA ILE A 114 -7.20 1.49 -8.49
C ILE A 114 -8.24 0.54 -9.11
N THR A 115 -7.81 -0.63 -9.55
CA THR A 115 -8.69 -1.66 -10.14
C THR A 115 -9.05 -2.74 -9.13
N ARG A 116 -10.14 -3.49 -9.39
CA ARG A 116 -10.51 -4.67 -8.60
C ARG A 116 -9.39 -5.69 -8.53
N GLU A 117 -8.70 -5.94 -9.64
CA GLU A 117 -7.60 -6.92 -9.70
C GLU A 117 -6.45 -6.54 -8.77
N MET A 118 -6.09 -5.25 -8.69
CA MET A 118 -5.04 -4.75 -7.79
C MET A 118 -5.40 -5.00 -6.32
N VAL A 119 -6.66 -4.73 -5.94
CA VAL A 119 -7.17 -4.95 -4.58
C VAL A 119 -7.24 -6.44 -4.25
N ASP A 120 -7.75 -7.27 -5.17
CA ASP A 120 -7.86 -8.72 -4.98
C ASP A 120 -6.47 -9.37 -4.80
N ARG A 121 -5.46 -8.94 -5.57
CA ARG A 121 -4.07 -9.39 -5.40
C ARG A 121 -3.50 -8.98 -4.05
N ALA A 122 -3.72 -7.74 -3.61
CA ALA A 122 -3.25 -7.27 -2.31
C ALA A 122 -3.90 -8.06 -1.16
N ILE A 123 -5.22 -8.29 -1.22
CA ILE A 123 -5.95 -9.13 -0.25
C ILE A 123 -5.36 -10.53 -0.20
N ALA A 124 -5.10 -11.15 -1.36
CA ALA A 124 -4.52 -12.50 -1.43
C ALA A 124 -3.13 -12.56 -0.76
N VAL A 125 -2.28 -11.56 -0.97
CA VAL A 125 -0.97 -11.49 -0.31
C VAL A 125 -1.09 -11.34 1.20
N TYR A 126 -1.94 -10.43 1.69
CA TYR A 126 -2.11 -10.26 3.14
C TYR A 126 -2.69 -11.52 3.79
N ARG A 127 -3.66 -12.19 3.15
CA ARG A 127 -4.18 -13.48 3.62
C ARG A 127 -3.08 -14.54 3.70
N ARG A 128 -2.20 -14.61 2.70
CA ARG A 128 -1.04 -15.51 2.70
C ARG A 128 -0.07 -15.17 3.84
N GLY A 129 0.14 -13.89 4.11
CA GLY A 129 0.96 -13.40 5.22
C GLY A 129 0.36 -13.77 6.58
N LEU A 130 -0.94 -13.55 6.78
CA LEU A 130 -1.65 -13.86 8.01
C LEU A 130 -1.79 -15.36 8.28
N ALA A 131 -1.82 -16.21 7.24
CA ALA A 131 -1.70 -17.66 7.42
C ALA A 131 -0.37 -18.05 8.07
N ARG A 132 0.69 -17.24 7.91
CA ARG A 132 2.01 -17.47 8.50
C ARG A 132 2.24 -16.68 9.79
N PHE A 133 1.70 -15.47 9.89
CA PHE A 133 1.84 -14.55 11.00
C PHE A 133 0.45 -14.11 11.50
N PRO A 134 -0.30 -15.00 12.18
CA PRO A 134 -1.71 -14.76 12.50
C PRO A 134 -1.95 -13.60 13.48
N GLU A 135 -0.94 -13.25 14.26
CA GLU A 135 -0.96 -12.19 15.28
C GLU A 135 -0.27 -10.90 14.80
N ASP A 136 0.13 -10.84 13.53
CA ASP A 136 0.81 -9.67 12.99
C ASP A 136 -0.17 -8.51 12.81
N HIS A 137 -0.18 -7.61 13.78
CA HIS A 137 -1.11 -6.50 13.82
C HIS A 137 -0.98 -5.54 12.62
N GLU A 138 0.20 -5.42 12.00
CA GLU A 138 0.36 -4.57 10.81
C GLU A 138 -0.32 -5.21 9.60
N LEU A 139 -0.15 -6.51 9.39
CA LEU A 139 -0.81 -7.24 8.31
C LEU A 139 -2.34 -7.30 8.52
N LEU A 140 -2.77 -7.50 9.78
CA LEU A 140 -4.19 -7.46 10.15
C LEU A 140 -4.79 -6.09 9.85
N PHE A 141 -4.09 -5.02 10.22
CA PHE A 141 -4.53 -3.65 9.96
C PHE A 141 -4.60 -3.37 8.46
N ALA A 142 -3.56 -3.73 7.71
CA ALA A 142 -3.49 -3.49 6.28
C ALA A 142 -4.61 -4.23 5.50
N LEU A 143 -4.84 -5.51 5.83
CA LEU A 143 -5.96 -6.28 5.27
C LEU A 143 -7.31 -5.67 5.68
N GLY A 144 -7.46 -5.31 6.95
CA GLY A 144 -8.66 -4.71 7.48
C GLY A 144 -9.05 -3.43 6.74
N MET A 145 -8.08 -2.54 6.49
CA MET A 145 -8.29 -1.31 5.74
C MET A 145 -8.64 -1.55 4.26
N LEU A 146 -8.02 -2.53 3.60
CA LEU A 146 -8.35 -2.88 2.22
C LEU A 146 -9.81 -3.32 2.09
N LEU A 147 -10.24 -4.23 2.95
CA LEU A 147 -11.59 -4.79 2.94
C LEU A 147 -12.64 -3.75 3.37
N TYR A 148 -12.34 -2.96 4.41
CA TYR A 148 -13.28 -2.00 4.97
C TYR A 148 -13.45 -0.75 4.11
N ARG A 149 -12.43 -0.35 3.34
CA ARG A 149 -12.42 0.90 2.58
C ARG A 149 -12.24 0.69 1.09
N ASP A 150 -11.16 0.04 0.66
CA ASP A 150 -10.79 0.01 -0.76
C ASP A 150 -11.76 -0.87 -1.58
N VAL A 151 -12.24 -1.99 -1.03
CA VAL A 151 -13.32 -2.78 -1.64
C VAL A 151 -14.63 -1.97 -1.76
N GLN A 152 -14.87 -1.00 -0.88
CA GLN A 152 -16.08 -0.19 -0.88
C GLN A 152 -16.04 0.94 -1.91
N SER A 153 -14.86 1.40 -2.32
CA SER A 153 -14.68 2.51 -3.26
C SER A 153 -14.40 2.05 -4.69
N VAL A 154 -13.78 0.89 -4.88
CA VAL A 154 -13.39 0.39 -6.21
C VAL A 154 -14.59 -0.22 -6.94
N ALA A 155 -14.72 0.07 -8.24
CA ALA A 155 -15.77 -0.49 -9.08
C ALA A 155 -15.59 -2.00 -9.30
N GLY A 156 -16.70 -2.71 -9.58
CA GLY A 156 -16.68 -4.13 -9.92
C GLY A 156 -16.97 -5.11 -8.78
N TYR A 157 -17.08 -4.65 -7.53
CA TYR A 157 -17.64 -5.46 -6.44
C TYR A 157 -19.15 -5.30 -6.34
N SER A 158 -19.85 -6.43 -6.21
CA SER A 158 -21.28 -6.49 -5.90
C SER A 158 -21.58 -5.98 -4.48
N GLU A 159 -22.85 -5.64 -4.22
CA GLU A 159 -23.28 -5.19 -2.89
C GLU A 159 -23.05 -6.26 -1.81
N LEU A 160 -23.26 -7.53 -2.16
CA LEU A 160 -23.01 -8.66 -1.25
C LEU A 160 -21.53 -8.79 -0.90
N GLU A 161 -20.63 -8.73 -1.90
CA GLU A 161 -19.18 -8.76 -1.69
C GLU A 161 -18.73 -7.59 -0.82
N ARG A 162 -19.25 -6.39 -1.06
CA ARG A 162 -18.96 -5.20 -0.26
C ARG A 162 -19.38 -5.37 1.19
N LYS A 163 -20.59 -5.87 1.44
CA LYS A 163 -21.10 -6.10 2.80
C LYS A 163 -20.26 -7.14 3.55
N GLN A 164 -19.92 -8.24 2.89
CA GLN A 164 -19.07 -9.30 3.47
C GLN A 164 -17.66 -8.79 3.76
N ALA A 165 -17.02 -8.11 2.80
CA ALA A 165 -15.70 -7.54 2.98
C ALA A 165 -15.69 -6.50 4.10
N LYS A 166 -16.72 -5.65 4.22
CA LYS A 166 -16.81 -4.67 5.31
C LYS A 166 -16.85 -5.34 6.68
N ALA A 167 -17.63 -6.41 6.83
CA ALA A 167 -17.71 -7.18 8.08
C ALA A 167 -16.37 -7.86 8.40
N GLU A 168 -15.75 -8.52 7.42
CA GLU A 168 -14.43 -9.16 7.57
C GLU A 168 -13.35 -8.12 7.92
N GLY A 169 -13.34 -6.98 7.23
CA GLY A 169 -12.37 -5.91 7.45
C GLY A 169 -12.47 -5.33 8.86
N ALA A 170 -13.69 -5.12 9.36
CA ALA A 170 -13.89 -4.67 10.73
C ALA A 170 -13.35 -5.68 11.75
N GLU A 171 -13.53 -6.98 11.49
CA GLU A 171 -13.00 -8.03 12.36
C GLU A 171 -11.47 -8.07 12.36
N GLN A 172 -10.82 -7.95 11.21
CA GLN A 172 -9.36 -7.90 11.16
C GLN A 172 -8.80 -6.67 11.91
N LEU A 173 -9.48 -5.53 11.85
CA LEU A 173 -9.08 -4.33 12.60
C LEU A 173 -9.22 -4.51 14.13
N ARG A 174 -10.27 -5.19 14.60
CA ARG A 174 -10.40 -5.56 16.02
C ARG A 174 -9.29 -6.52 16.46
N ARG A 175 -8.97 -7.52 15.63
CA ARG A 175 -7.86 -8.43 15.88
C ARG A 175 -6.53 -7.67 15.93
N ALA A 176 -6.28 -6.75 15.00
CA ALA A 176 -5.08 -5.89 15.04
C ALA A 176 -4.98 -5.14 16.37
N ALA A 177 -6.09 -4.54 16.82
CA ALA A 177 -6.16 -3.85 18.10
C ALA A 177 -5.84 -4.76 19.30
N ALA A 178 -6.30 -6.01 19.28
CA ALA A 178 -6.04 -6.99 20.33
C ALA A 178 -4.57 -7.45 20.35
N PHE A 179 -3.92 -7.62 19.19
CA PHE A 179 -2.53 -8.06 19.08
C PHE A 179 -1.50 -6.92 19.19
N GLY A 180 -1.81 -5.91 20.00
CA GLY A 180 -0.84 -4.87 20.37
C GLY A 180 -0.63 -3.78 19.34
N ALA A 181 -1.56 -3.58 18.39
CA ALA A 181 -1.45 -2.45 17.46
C ALA A 181 -1.35 -1.11 18.21
N PRO A 182 -0.73 -0.07 17.61
CA PRO A 182 -0.59 1.25 18.22
C PRO A 182 -1.92 1.82 18.75
N PRO A 183 -1.91 2.71 19.76
CA PRO A 183 -3.12 3.27 20.37
C PRO A 183 -4.16 3.78 19.36
N LEU A 184 -3.67 4.37 18.26
CA LEU A 184 -4.48 4.86 17.15
C LEU A 184 -5.30 3.77 16.45
N VAL A 185 -4.71 2.59 16.23
CA VAL A 185 -5.39 1.44 15.61
C VAL A 185 -6.44 0.86 16.55
N ARG A 186 -6.17 0.85 17.86
CA ARG A 186 -7.16 0.46 18.87
C ARG A 186 -8.34 1.42 18.92
N GLN A 187 -8.07 2.72 18.84
CA GLN A 187 -9.10 3.74 18.73
C GLN A 187 -9.91 3.56 17.44
N LEU A 188 -9.24 3.26 16.31
CA LEU A 188 -9.93 2.95 15.06
C LEU A 188 -10.91 1.80 15.25
N ALA A 189 -10.43 0.67 15.75
CA ALA A 189 -11.24 -0.52 15.97
C ALA A 189 -12.48 -0.23 16.84
N ALA A 190 -12.36 0.65 17.83
CA ALA A 190 -13.47 1.11 18.66
C ALA A 190 -14.46 2.03 17.90
N THR A 191 -13.97 2.81 16.94
CA THR A 191 -14.76 3.77 16.16
C THR A 191 -15.33 3.23 14.85
N LEU A 192 -15.08 1.98 14.45
CA LEU A 192 -15.56 1.38 13.19
C LEU A 192 -17.09 1.30 13.03
N VAL A 193 -17.84 1.85 13.98
CA VAL A 193 -19.26 2.21 13.82
C VAL A 193 -19.44 3.41 12.88
N ASP A 194 -18.42 4.25 12.67
CA ASP A 194 -18.46 5.48 11.87
C ASP A 194 -17.35 5.53 10.79
N GLN A 195 -17.75 5.74 9.52
CA GLN A 195 -16.83 5.86 8.38
C GLN A 195 -15.87 7.06 8.51
N PHE A 196 -16.28 8.15 9.15
CA PHE A 196 -15.49 9.38 9.19
C PHE A 196 -14.26 9.31 10.11
N ALA A 197 -14.37 8.54 11.18
CA ALA A 197 -13.28 8.22 12.08
C ALA A 197 -12.22 7.36 11.38
N SER A 198 -12.64 6.50 10.44
CA SER A 198 -11.74 5.55 9.78
C SER A 198 -10.67 6.17 8.87
N ASP A 199 -11.03 7.20 8.11
CA ASP A 199 -10.09 7.90 7.24
C ASP A 199 -9.09 8.77 8.01
N GLN A 200 -9.53 9.43 9.07
CA GLN A 200 -8.68 10.26 9.93
C GLN A 200 -7.58 9.43 10.61
N LEU A 201 -7.94 8.23 11.03
CA LEU A 201 -7.03 7.32 11.72
C LEU A 201 -6.12 6.58 10.73
N ALA A 202 -6.59 6.27 9.51
CA ALA A 202 -5.74 5.76 8.44
C ALA A 202 -4.63 6.77 8.04
N ILE A 203 -4.96 8.07 7.96
CA ILE A 203 -3.96 9.13 7.72
C ILE A 203 -2.92 9.14 8.84
N ARG A 204 -3.35 9.17 10.11
CA ARG A 204 -2.44 9.16 11.25
C ARG A 204 -1.57 7.89 11.35
N PHE A 205 -2.08 6.74 10.91
CA PHE A 205 -1.29 5.50 10.84
C PHE A 205 -0.17 5.65 9.81
N LEU A 206 -0.50 6.16 8.62
CA LEU A 206 0.48 6.41 7.57
C LEU A 206 1.53 7.44 8.02
N GLU A 207 1.13 8.49 8.75
CA GLU A 207 2.06 9.46 9.35
C GLU A 207 3.02 8.77 10.34
N THR A 208 2.50 7.87 11.18
CA THR A 208 3.30 7.09 12.14
C THR A 208 4.30 6.17 11.43
N GLN A 209 3.87 5.44 10.41
CA GLN A 209 4.78 4.61 9.62
C GLN A 209 5.81 5.44 8.85
N LEU A 210 5.44 6.64 8.40
CA LEU A 210 6.37 7.59 7.82
C LEU A 210 7.45 8.01 8.83
N ALA A 211 7.07 8.25 10.08
CA ALA A 211 8.00 8.65 11.13
C ALA A 211 9.02 7.55 11.48
N HIS A 212 8.65 6.27 11.36
CA HIS A 212 9.52 5.13 11.73
C HIS A 212 10.30 4.52 10.56
N THR A 213 9.91 4.78 9.32
CA THR A 213 10.59 4.26 8.13
C THR A 213 11.84 5.08 7.77
N SER A 214 13.01 4.44 7.74
CA SER A 214 14.28 5.05 7.28
C SER A 214 14.52 4.89 5.77
N ASP A 215 13.80 4.00 5.09
CA ASP A 215 13.93 3.78 3.64
C ASP A 215 13.35 4.98 2.86
N PRO A 216 14.18 5.76 2.13
CA PRO A 216 13.73 6.94 1.37
C PRO A 216 12.64 6.62 0.35
N ARG A 217 12.65 5.41 -0.21
CA ARG A 217 11.74 4.99 -1.29
C ARG A 217 10.41 4.51 -0.76
N TYR A 218 10.42 3.70 0.30
CA TYR A 218 9.19 3.31 0.99
C TYR A 218 8.48 4.54 1.57
N ARG A 219 9.25 5.48 2.12
CA ARG A 219 8.75 6.78 2.58
C ARG A 219 8.05 7.58 1.48
N ARG A 220 8.52 7.52 0.24
CA ARG A 220 7.86 8.17 -0.92
C ARG A 220 6.51 7.53 -1.25
N LEU A 221 6.42 6.19 -1.24
CA LEU A 221 5.16 5.48 -1.46
C LEU A 221 4.12 5.82 -0.38
N LEU A 222 4.53 5.82 0.90
CA LEU A 222 3.67 6.20 2.01
C LEU A 222 3.17 7.65 1.89
N ARG A 223 4.04 8.59 1.47
CA ARG A 223 3.65 9.99 1.21
C ARG A 223 2.59 10.09 0.11
N ASN A 224 2.77 9.37 -1.00
CA ASN A 224 1.81 9.38 -2.11
C ASN A 224 0.46 8.82 -1.67
N LYS A 225 0.45 7.78 -0.84
CA LYS A 225 -0.77 7.22 -0.26
C LYS A 225 -1.47 8.22 0.67
N LEU A 226 -0.70 8.88 1.54
CA LEU A 226 -1.23 9.90 2.44
C LEU A 226 -1.83 11.09 1.67
N ALA A 227 -1.14 11.60 0.66
CA ALA A 227 -1.62 12.72 -0.17
C ALA A 227 -2.96 12.40 -0.85
N ARG A 228 -3.10 11.19 -1.41
CA ARG A 228 -4.34 10.74 -2.06
C ARG A 228 -5.50 10.60 -1.07
N LEU A 229 -5.25 10.07 0.12
CA LEU A 229 -6.28 9.91 1.16
C LEU A 229 -6.71 11.25 1.77
N ALA A 230 -5.73 12.13 2.05
CA ALA A 230 -6.01 13.48 2.53
C ALA A 230 -6.78 14.30 1.48
N GLY A 231 -6.39 14.20 0.20
CA GLY A 231 -7.08 14.85 -0.91
C GLY A 231 -8.52 14.36 -1.09
N ALA A 232 -8.74 13.05 -1.13
CA ALA A 232 -10.08 12.46 -1.22
C ALA A 232 -10.97 12.89 -0.04
N ARG A 233 -10.42 13.00 1.17
CA ARG A 233 -11.14 13.48 2.36
C ARG A 233 -11.51 14.95 2.26
N LEU A 234 -10.60 15.81 1.83
CA LEU A 234 -10.86 17.24 1.61
C LEU A 234 -12.03 17.42 0.64
N SER A 235 -12.00 16.74 -0.50
CA SER A 235 -13.10 16.75 -1.48
C SER A 235 -14.42 16.25 -0.88
N ALA A 236 -14.42 15.11 -0.18
CA ALA A 236 -15.62 14.56 0.45
C ALA A 236 -16.16 15.43 1.62
N GLY A 237 -15.29 16.23 2.25
CA GLY A 237 -15.67 17.22 3.26
C GLY A 237 -16.38 18.42 2.63
N VAL A 238 -15.81 18.98 1.56
CA VAL A 238 -16.42 20.10 0.81
C VAL A 238 -17.77 19.69 0.23
N GLU A 239 -17.86 18.50 -0.37
CA GLU A 239 -19.11 18.03 -0.97
C GLU A 239 -20.23 17.86 0.07
N ARG A 240 -19.89 17.43 1.29
CA ARG A 240 -20.87 17.29 2.36
C ARG A 240 -21.31 18.62 2.94
N LEU A 241 -20.37 19.55 3.16
CA LEU A 241 -20.70 20.92 3.58
C LEU A 241 -21.60 21.59 2.55
N ARG A 242 -21.33 21.38 1.26
CA ARG A 242 -22.20 21.83 0.16
C ARG A 242 -23.57 21.15 0.24
N GLY A 243 -23.64 19.84 0.43
CA GLY A 243 -24.91 19.11 0.56
C GLY A 243 -25.75 19.56 1.76
N GLN A 244 -25.12 19.77 2.93
CA GLN A 244 -25.77 20.30 4.12
C GLN A 244 -26.29 21.72 3.88
N PHE A 245 -25.45 22.59 3.30
CA PHE A 245 -25.83 23.94 2.94
C PHE A 245 -27.05 23.99 1.99
N LEU A 246 -27.10 23.10 0.99
CA LEU A 246 -28.22 23.02 0.07
C LEU A 246 -29.48 22.46 0.74
N ALA A 247 -29.34 21.45 1.61
CA ALA A 247 -30.46 20.86 2.33
C ALA A 247 -31.07 21.83 3.38
N GLU A 248 -30.23 22.57 4.10
CA GLU A 248 -30.65 23.64 5.03
C GLU A 248 -31.40 24.74 4.27
N ARG A 249 -30.86 25.19 3.13
CA ARG A 249 -31.53 26.16 2.25
C ARG A 249 -32.89 25.67 1.80
N GLU A 250 -32.97 24.43 1.32
CA GLU A 250 -34.21 23.86 0.80
C GLU A 250 -35.28 23.72 1.90
N ALA A 251 -34.86 23.45 3.14
CA ALA A 251 -35.77 23.30 4.28
C ALA A 251 -36.26 24.65 4.83
N GLU A 252 -35.40 25.66 4.92
CA GLU A 252 -35.72 26.94 5.58
C GLU A 252 -36.09 28.06 4.61
N PHE A 253 -35.41 28.14 3.46
CA PHE A 253 -35.54 29.25 2.51
C PHE A 253 -35.43 28.77 1.04
N PRO A 254 -36.32 27.88 0.56
CA PRO A 254 -36.23 27.27 -0.78
C PRO A 254 -36.31 28.29 -1.93
N TYR A 255 -36.89 29.46 -1.67
CA TYR A 255 -37.04 30.56 -2.63
C TYR A 255 -35.82 31.52 -2.67
N VAL A 256 -34.83 31.34 -1.80
CA VAL A 256 -33.64 32.20 -1.71
C VAL A 256 -32.51 31.61 -2.56
N ALA A 257 -31.90 32.44 -3.41
CA ALA A 257 -30.74 32.04 -4.19
C ALA A 257 -29.55 31.62 -3.28
N GLU A 258 -28.75 30.64 -3.70
CA GLU A 258 -27.62 30.09 -2.91
C GLU A 258 -26.68 31.18 -2.37
N THR A 259 -26.33 32.13 -3.23
CA THR A 259 -25.42 33.23 -2.90
C THR A 259 -26.00 34.14 -1.82
N LEU A 260 -27.32 34.34 -1.81
CA LEU A 260 -28.00 35.16 -0.82
C LEU A 260 -28.19 34.39 0.50
N TYR A 261 -28.49 33.09 0.43
CA TYR A 261 -28.60 32.22 1.60
C TYR A 261 -27.26 32.10 2.35
N ALA A 262 -26.14 32.06 1.62
CA ALA A 262 -24.81 32.06 2.21
C ALA A 262 -24.51 33.26 3.13
N VAL A 263 -25.16 34.40 2.88
CA VAL A 263 -24.98 35.65 3.65
C VAL A 263 -25.95 35.75 4.82
N ILE A 264 -27.17 35.22 4.67
CA ILE A 264 -28.27 35.40 5.64
C ILE A 264 -28.28 34.30 6.72
N ARG A 265 -27.69 33.12 6.46
CA ARG A 265 -27.66 32.02 7.44
C ARG A 265 -27.02 32.42 8.77
N SER A 266 -27.64 32.06 9.89
CA SER A 266 -27.22 32.43 11.24
C SER A 266 -26.35 31.35 11.91
N ALA A 267 -25.17 31.03 11.35
CA ALA A 267 -24.07 30.35 12.06
C ALA A 267 -22.71 30.46 11.31
N PRO A 268 -21.58 30.66 12.02
CA PRO A 268 -20.33 31.12 11.42
C PRO A 268 -19.61 30.00 10.65
N MET A 269 -19.13 30.31 9.44
CA MET A 269 -18.04 29.56 8.83
C MET A 269 -16.73 29.95 9.55
N GLY A 270 -16.27 29.10 10.48
CA GLY A 270 -14.91 29.15 11.03
C GLY A 270 -14.73 30.01 12.29
N SER A 271 -14.73 29.39 13.46
CA SER A 271 -14.11 29.96 14.67
C SER A 271 -12.58 29.74 14.62
N GLY A 272 -11.86 30.73 14.09
CA GLY A 272 -10.48 30.98 14.54
C GLY A 272 -10.50 31.59 15.96
N PRO A 273 -9.44 31.45 16.77
CA PRO A 273 -9.44 31.95 18.14
C PRO A 273 -9.33 33.48 18.13
N THR A 274 -10.45 34.17 18.30
CA THR A 274 -10.46 35.60 18.61
C THR A 274 -10.58 35.77 20.12
N THR A 275 -9.43 35.99 20.76
CA THR A 275 -9.37 36.59 22.10
C THR A 275 -10.10 37.93 22.07
N PRO A 276 -11.11 38.18 22.93
CA PRO A 276 -11.74 39.49 23.00
C PRO A 276 -10.83 40.42 23.81
N LEU A 277 -10.25 41.41 23.13
CA LEU A 277 -9.75 42.63 23.79
C LEU A 277 -10.98 43.46 24.21
N GLY A 278 -11.21 43.57 25.51
CA GLY A 278 -12.29 44.38 26.08
C GLY A 278 -12.02 45.90 25.93
N PRO A 279 -13.06 46.74 25.73
CA PRO A 279 -12.93 48.19 25.67
C PRO A 279 -12.87 48.83 27.08
N PRO A 280 -12.45 50.11 27.19
CA PRO A 280 -11.86 50.69 28.39
C PRO A 280 -12.92 51.15 29.39
N THR A 281 -12.67 50.93 30.68
CA THR A 281 -13.43 51.55 31.78
C THR A 281 -12.90 52.96 32.06
N VAL A 282 -13.74 53.97 31.85
CA VAL A 282 -13.52 55.36 32.28
C VAL A 282 -14.48 55.68 33.44
N GLY A 283 -13.89 56.05 34.59
CA GLY A 283 -14.42 56.97 35.59
C GLY A 283 -15.23 56.39 36.77
N PRO A 284 -15.27 57.08 37.92
CA PRO A 284 -14.64 58.37 38.25
C PRO A 284 -13.24 58.27 38.88
#